data_AF-X0VPV2-F1
#
_entry.id   AF-X0VPV2-F1
#
_cell.length_a   1.000
_cell.length_b   1.000
_cell.length_c   1.000
_cell.angle_alpha   90.00
_cell.angle_beta   90.00
_cell.angle_gamma   90.00
#
_symmetry.space_group_name_H-M   'P 1'
#
loop_
_entity.id
_entity.type
_entity.pdbx_description
1 polymer ?
#
loop_
_entity_poly.entity_id
_entity_poly.type
_entity_poly.pdbx_seq_one_letter_code
_entity_poly.pdbx_strand_id
1 'polypeptide(L)'
;RKKSSLLIKIMMDAGLVRVKDPENFIPVIDYHMQRVLLRMGCVEIVDQDLRNKLKTREPLGSDEAIRSKCIEAINVISEVSGYQAVQMNDFFYPLGRSCCMEKILCVDRECNKDPCTFYKVVEMTSHEKCVFEGTCKGSGDAEYRRFWQPVVETHYY
;
A
#
# COMPACT_ATOMS: atom_id res chain seq x y z
N ARG A 1 -12.18 -9.23 -7.76
CA ARG A 1 -12.71 -8.02 -7.08
C ARG A 1 -11.88 -6.74 -7.33
N LYS A 2 -10.54 -6.82 -7.40
CA LYS A 2 -9.67 -5.66 -7.68
C LYS A 2 -10.10 -4.82 -8.90
N LYS A 3 -10.29 -5.46 -10.06
CA LYS A 3 -10.62 -4.77 -11.33
C LYS A 3 -11.96 -4.01 -11.25
N SER A 4 -12.98 -4.60 -10.64
CA SER A 4 -14.29 -3.96 -10.47
C SER A 4 -14.24 -2.78 -9.49
N SER A 5 -13.53 -2.90 -8.36
CA SER A 5 -13.37 -1.78 -7.41
C SER A 5 -12.61 -0.61 -8.04
N LEU A 6 -11.59 -0.87 -8.86
CA LEU A 6 -10.85 0.18 -9.58
C LEU A 6 -11.74 0.88 -10.62
N LEU A 7 -12.56 0.11 -11.36
CA LEU A 7 -13.50 0.68 -12.31
C LEU A 7 -14.49 1.64 -11.62
N ILE A 8 -15.06 1.21 -10.48
CA ILE A 8 -15.98 2.05 -9.69
C ILE A 8 -15.29 3.33 -9.24
N LYS A 9 -14.03 3.24 -8.74
CA LYS A 9 -13.24 4.43 -8.39
C LYS A 9 -13.14 5.41 -9.57
N ILE A 10 -12.74 4.94 -10.74
CA ILE A 10 -12.58 5.80 -11.93
C ILE A 10 -13.90 6.49 -12.29
N MET A 11 -15.03 5.77 -12.21
CA MET A 11 -16.35 6.35 -12.43
C MET A 11 -16.73 7.38 -11.36
N MET A 12 -16.34 7.17 -10.10
CA MET A 12 -16.56 8.14 -9.02
C MET A 12 -15.74 9.41 -9.22
N ASP A 13 -14.45 9.27 -9.55
CA ASP A 13 -13.55 10.39 -9.82
C ASP A 13 -14.04 11.24 -11.01
N ALA A 14 -14.65 10.59 -12.01
CA ALA A 14 -15.28 11.25 -13.15
C ALA A 14 -16.68 11.84 -12.85
N GLY A 15 -17.19 11.71 -11.62
CA GLY A 15 -18.52 12.19 -11.23
C GLY A 15 -19.69 11.41 -11.82
N LEU A 16 -19.45 10.23 -12.39
CA LEU A 16 -20.46 9.42 -13.09
C LEU A 16 -21.31 8.57 -12.13
N VAL A 17 -20.74 8.17 -10.99
CA VAL A 17 -21.42 7.34 -9.99
C VAL A 17 -21.13 7.86 -8.59
N ARG A 18 -22.08 7.62 -7.68
CA ARG A 18 -21.89 7.83 -6.24
C ARG A 18 -22.21 6.52 -5.51
N VAL A 19 -21.25 6.01 -4.75
CA VAL A 19 -21.48 4.85 -3.88
C VAL A 19 -22.38 5.30 -2.73
N LYS A 20 -23.52 4.63 -2.56
CA LYS A 20 -24.51 4.95 -1.52
C LYS A 20 -24.08 4.49 -0.12
N ASP A 21 -23.21 3.49 -0.07
CA ASP A 21 -22.69 2.84 1.14
C ASP A 21 -21.15 2.77 1.02
N PRO A 22 -20.46 3.91 1.19
CA PRO A 22 -19.01 4.00 1.07
C PRO A 22 -18.27 3.22 2.16
N GLU A 23 -18.89 3.01 3.32
CA GLU A 23 -18.33 2.29 4.46
C GLU A 23 -18.14 0.80 4.21
N ASN A 24 -18.99 0.17 3.39
CA ASN A 24 -18.84 -1.23 2.98
C ASN A 24 -18.07 -1.40 1.66
N PHE A 25 -17.50 -0.32 1.10
CA PHE A 25 -16.73 -0.40 -0.12
C PHE A 25 -15.39 -1.14 0.11
N ILE A 26 -15.16 -2.22 -0.62
CA ILE A 26 -13.91 -2.99 -0.51
C ILE A 26 -12.78 -2.24 -1.24
N PRO A 27 -11.75 -1.74 -0.52
CA PRO A 27 -10.65 -1.02 -1.12
C PRO A 27 -9.86 -1.88 -2.10
N VAL A 28 -9.27 -1.23 -3.11
CA VAL A 28 -8.36 -1.87 -4.05
C VAL A 28 -7.04 -2.12 -3.33
N ILE A 29 -6.79 -3.36 -2.88
CA ILE A 29 -5.49 -3.75 -2.32
C ILE A 29 -4.68 -4.52 -3.34
N ASP A 30 -3.56 -3.95 -3.76
CA ASP A 30 -2.57 -4.62 -4.59
C ASP A 30 -1.25 -4.85 -3.88
N TYR A 31 -0.30 -5.46 -4.57
CA TYR A 31 0.97 -5.83 -3.98
C TYR A 31 1.83 -4.61 -3.58
N HIS A 32 1.68 -3.46 -4.23
CA HIS A 32 2.39 -2.24 -3.82
C HIS A 32 1.85 -1.77 -2.47
N MET A 33 0.53 -1.75 -2.32
CA MET A 33 -0.12 -1.35 -1.07
C MET A 33 0.16 -2.36 0.05
N GLN A 34 0.13 -3.67 -0.23
CA GLN A 34 0.50 -4.70 0.76
C GLN A 34 1.92 -4.46 1.30
N ARG A 35 2.91 -4.25 0.41
CA ARG A 35 4.29 -3.97 0.83
C ARG A 35 4.37 -2.72 1.70
N VAL A 36 3.68 -1.64 1.33
CA VAL A 36 3.66 -0.40 2.11
C VAL A 36 3.07 -0.64 3.50
N LEU A 37 1.90 -1.28 3.61
CA LEU A 37 1.23 -1.52 4.88
C LEU A 37 2.04 -2.44 5.80
N LEU A 38 2.73 -3.44 5.24
CA LEU A 38 3.67 -4.29 5.97
C LEU A 38 4.86 -3.47 6.49
N ARG A 39 5.51 -2.68 5.64
CA ARG A 39 6.67 -1.85 6.02
C ARG A 39 6.31 -0.76 7.03
N MET A 40 5.13 -0.17 6.92
CA MET A 40 4.63 0.83 7.88
C MET A 40 4.31 0.23 9.24
N GLY A 41 4.08 -1.09 9.31
CA GLY A 41 3.62 -1.76 10.51
C GLY A 41 2.11 -1.62 10.74
N CYS A 42 1.35 -1.28 9.70
CA CYS A 42 -0.11 -1.30 9.74
C CYS A 42 -0.66 -2.74 9.72
N VAL A 43 0.13 -3.67 9.16
CA VAL A 43 -0.12 -5.11 9.23
C VAL A 43 1.14 -5.77 9.78
N GLU A 44 0.98 -6.53 10.86
CA GLU A 44 2.10 -7.23 11.53
C GLU A 44 2.03 -8.74 11.26
N ILE A 45 3.19 -9.32 10.96
CA ILE A 45 3.34 -10.75 10.71
C ILE A 45 3.88 -11.41 11.97
N VAL A 46 3.01 -12.14 12.66
CA VAL A 46 3.33 -12.86 13.91
C VAL A 46 3.99 -14.22 13.65
N ASP A 47 3.67 -14.86 12.52
CA ASP A 47 4.26 -16.14 12.13
C ASP A 47 5.68 -15.93 11.58
N GLN A 48 6.67 -16.56 12.23
CA GLN A 48 8.07 -16.29 11.94
C GLN A 48 8.52 -16.89 10.59
N ASP A 49 7.91 -18.00 10.15
CA ASP A 49 8.20 -18.60 8.85
C ASP A 49 7.72 -17.69 7.70
N LEU A 50 6.45 -17.26 7.76
CA LEU A 50 5.89 -16.28 6.84
C LEU A 50 6.68 -14.97 6.86
N ARG A 51 7.09 -14.51 8.05
CA ARG A 51 7.91 -13.30 8.18
C ARG A 51 9.24 -13.45 7.43
N ASN A 52 9.89 -14.60 7.52
CA ASN A 52 11.13 -14.87 6.81
C ASN A 52 10.89 -14.92 5.30
N LYS A 53 9.89 -15.67 4.84
CA LYS A 53 9.51 -15.79 3.42
C LYS A 53 9.26 -14.44 2.76
N LEU A 54 8.53 -13.55 3.44
CA LEU A 54 8.26 -12.20 2.94
C LEU A 54 9.51 -11.32 2.86
N LYS A 55 10.52 -11.55 3.69
CA LYS A 55 11.79 -10.80 3.64
C LYS A 55 12.77 -11.35 2.62
N THR A 56 12.73 -12.67 2.38
CA THR A 56 13.56 -13.37 1.38
C THR A 56 12.92 -13.43 0.00
N ARG A 57 11.68 -12.92 -0.13
CA ARG A 57 10.87 -12.92 -1.38
C ARG A 57 10.57 -14.33 -1.88
N GLU A 58 10.45 -15.29 -0.96
CA GLU A 58 10.09 -16.66 -1.28
C GLU A 58 8.64 -16.74 -1.79
N PRO A 59 8.36 -17.64 -2.75
CA PRO A 59 7.00 -17.86 -3.22
C PRO A 59 6.05 -18.33 -2.12
N LEU A 60 4.83 -17.81 -2.16
CA LEU A 60 3.71 -18.21 -1.30
C LEU A 60 2.59 -18.81 -2.15
N GLY A 61 1.86 -19.77 -1.58
CA GLY A 61 0.71 -20.37 -2.27
C GLY A 61 -0.48 -19.43 -2.45
N SER A 62 -0.61 -18.42 -1.59
CA SER A 62 -1.68 -17.42 -1.65
C SER A 62 -1.28 -16.16 -0.87
N ASP A 63 -1.84 -15.01 -1.26
CA ASP A 63 -1.73 -13.74 -0.53
C ASP A 63 -3.06 -13.30 0.10
N GLU A 64 -4.08 -14.16 0.10
CA GLU A 64 -5.42 -13.83 0.59
C GLU A 64 -5.44 -13.38 2.05
N ALA A 65 -4.74 -14.08 2.94
CA ALA A 65 -4.69 -13.73 4.36
C ALA A 65 -4.07 -12.34 4.58
N ILE A 66 -2.93 -12.06 3.93
CA ILE A 66 -2.25 -10.77 4.02
C ILE A 66 -3.10 -9.67 3.39
N ARG A 67 -3.70 -9.93 2.22
CA ARG A 67 -4.60 -9.00 1.56
C ARG A 67 -5.81 -8.67 2.42
N SER A 68 -6.41 -9.66 3.08
CA SER A 68 -7.54 -9.45 3.99
C SER A 68 -7.15 -8.52 5.13
N LYS A 69 -5.99 -8.73 5.75
CA LYS A 69 -5.48 -7.85 6.81
C LYS A 69 -5.12 -6.45 6.32
N CYS A 70 -4.67 -6.31 5.08
CA CYS A 70 -4.47 -5.01 4.46
C CYS A 70 -5.80 -4.27 4.21
N ILE A 71 -6.87 -4.98 3.83
CA ILE A 71 -8.22 -4.40 3.70
C ILE A 71 -8.69 -3.88 5.06
N GLU A 72 -8.58 -4.70 6.11
CA GLU A 72 -8.93 -4.30 7.48
C GLU A 72 -8.15 -3.06 7.92
N ALA A 73 -6.83 -3.03 7.71
CA ALA A 73 -5.98 -1.89 8.06
C ALA A 73 -6.39 -0.60 7.30
N ILE A 74 -6.70 -0.70 6.01
CA ILE A 74 -7.16 0.45 5.22
C ILE A 74 -8.51 0.96 5.69
N ASN A 75 -9.43 0.07 6.10
CA ASN A 75 -10.72 0.49 6.65
C ASN A 75 -10.54 1.25 7.97
N VAL A 76 -9.65 0.79 8.86
CA VAL A 76 -9.33 1.53 10.11
C VAL A 76 -8.73 2.90 9.79
N ILE A 77 -7.78 2.96 8.84
CA ILE A 77 -7.18 4.24 8.42
C ILE A 77 -8.25 5.18 7.84
N SER A 78 -9.17 4.66 7.04
CA SER A 78 -10.30 5.40 6.47
C SER A 78 -11.19 5.98 7.56
N GLU A 79 -11.60 5.17 8.53
CA GLU A 79 -12.44 5.60 9.63
C GLU A 79 -11.77 6.71 10.46
N VAL A 80 -10.51 6.53 10.83
CA VAL A 80 -9.79 7.49 11.70
C VAL A 80 -9.42 8.79 10.97
N SER A 81 -9.11 8.72 9.68
CA SER A 81 -8.67 9.89 8.90
C SER A 81 -9.82 10.70 8.29
N GLY A 82 -11.04 10.13 8.22
CA GLY A 82 -12.19 10.74 7.54
C GLY A 82 -12.15 10.67 6.01
N TYR A 83 -11.09 10.10 5.42
CA TYR A 83 -11.04 9.80 3.98
C TYR A 83 -11.74 8.50 3.67
N GLN A 84 -12.39 8.38 2.52
CA GLN A 84 -13.06 7.14 2.11
C GLN A 84 -12.04 6.05 1.72
N ALA A 85 -12.35 4.79 1.99
CA ALA A 85 -11.50 3.65 1.65
C ALA A 85 -11.14 3.60 0.15
N VAL A 86 -12.03 4.08 -0.72
CA VAL A 86 -11.78 4.18 -2.17
C VAL A 86 -10.67 5.18 -2.53
N GLN A 87 -10.52 6.26 -1.75
CA GLN A 87 -9.51 7.30 -1.95
C GLN A 87 -8.13 6.83 -1.48
N MET A 88 -8.05 5.80 -0.64
CA MET A 88 -6.78 5.29 -0.10
C MET A 88 -5.83 4.79 -1.18
N ASN A 89 -6.37 4.34 -2.31
CA ASN A 89 -5.57 4.00 -3.47
C ASN A 89 -4.71 5.18 -3.95
N ASP A 90 -5.20 6.42 -3.84
CA ASP A 90 -4.46 7.61 -4.31
C ASP A 90 -3.27 7.97 -3.41
N PHE A 91 -3.24 7.45 -2.19
CA PHE A 91 -2.12 7.61 -1.28
C PHE A 91 -1.16 6.42 -1.35
N PHE A 92 -1.66 5.22 -1.05
CA PHE A 92 -0.79 4.07 -0.78
C PHE A 92 -0.22 3.42 -2.05
N TYR A 93 -0.98 3.40 -3.15
CA TYR A 93 -0.48 2.85 -4.42
C TYR A 93 0.69 3.66 -4.99
N PRO A 94 0.58 4.99 -5.19
CA PRO A 94 1.69 5.76 -5.74
C PRO A 94 2.86 5.86 -4.75
N LEU A 95 2.60 5.85 -3.43
CA LEU A 95 3.67 5.73 -2.43
C LEU A 95 4.48 4.44 -2.63
N GLY A 96 3.79 3.31 -2.77
CA GLY A 96 4.42 2.01 -2.97
C GLY A 96 5.18 1.88 -4.29
N ARG A 97 4.71 2.53 -5.37
CA ARG A 97 5.40 2.46 -6.69
C ARG A 97 6.56 3.45 -6.84
N SER A 98 6.57 4.54 -6.08
CA SER A 98 7.57 5.60 -6.17
C SER A 98 8.53 5.58 -4.98
N CYS A 99 8.06 5.94 -3.78
CA CYS A 99 8.93 6.18 -2.64
C CYS A 99 9.33 4.90 -1.87
N CYS A 100 8.53 3.84 -1.93
CA CYS A 100 8.70 2.64 -1.10
C CYS A 100 8.70 1.34 -1.93
N MET A 101 9.66 1.22 -2.85
CA MET A 101 9.83 0.04 -3.72
C MET A 101 11.19 -0.62 -3.48
N GLU A 102 12.04 -0.72 -4.52
CA GLU A 102 13.41 -1.24 -4.43
C GLU A 102 14.30 -0.20 -3.77
N LYS A 103 14.31 1.02 -4.31
CA LYS A 103 14.81 2.20 -3.58
C LYS A 103 13.78 2.61 -2.53
N ILE A 104 14.23 2.93 -1.33
CA ILE A 104 13.38 3.29 -0.20
C ILE A 104 13.76 4.71 0.21
N LEU A 105 12.92 5.69 -0.16
CA LEU A 105 13.22 7.12 -0.05
C LEU A 105 13.63 7.57 1.37
N CYS A 106 13.07 6.97 2.43
CA CYS A 106 13.44 7.31 3.82
C CYS A 106 14.85 6.87 4.22
N VAL A 107 15.52 6.01 3.44
CA VAL A 107 16.87 5.53 3.71
C VAL A 107 17.81 5.92 2.58
N ASP A 108 17.45 5.58 1.34
CA ASP A 108 18.32 5.76 0.18
C ASP A 108 18.36 7.21 -0.30
N ARG A 109 17.40 8.04 0.13
CA ARG A 109 17.21 9.45 -0.32
C ARG A 109 17.06 9.59 -1.83
N GLU A 110 16.71 8.49 -2.49
CA GLU A 110 16.46 8.41 -3.91
C GLU A 110 15.14 7.67 -4.17
N CYS A 111 14.36 8.15 -5.13
CA CYS A 111 13.06 7.58 -5.46
C CYS A 111 13.14 6.71 -6.71
N ASN A 112 12.21 5.75 -6.84
CA ASN A 112 12.14 4.86 -7.99
C ASN A 112 11.53 5.53 -9.23
N LYS A 113 10.98 6.74 -9.10
CA LYS A 113 10.32 7.48 -10.18
C LYS A 113 10.69 8.96 -10.10
N ASP A 114 11.07 9.51 -11.25
CA ASP A 114 11.26 10.93 -11.45
C ASP A 114 10.43 11.39 -12.67
N PRO A 115 9.42 12.25 -12.49
CA PRO A 115 8.96 12.80 -11.21
C PRO A 115 8.19 11.77 -10.37
N CYS A 116 8.21 11.94 -9.04
CA CYS A 116 7.54 11.05 -8.11
C CYS A 116 6.01 11.12 -8.24
N THR A 117 5.37 9.97 -8.45
CA THR A 117 3.92 9.92 -8.66
C THR A 117 3.13 10.20 -7.39
N PHE A 118 3.63 9.80 -6.21
CA PHE A 118 2.97 10.09 -4.94
C PHE A 118 2.89 11.59 -4.70
N TYR A 119 4.02 12.27 -4.81
CA TYR A 119 4.15 13.70 -4.56
C TYR A 119 3.32 14.56 -5.51
N LYS A 120 3.17 14.11 -6.76
CA LYS A 120 2.25 14.73 -7.71
C LYS A 120 0.78 14.59 -7.29
N VAL A 121 0.39 13.40 -6.81
CA VAL A 121 -1.00 13.12 -6.44
C VAL A 121 -1.40 13.84 -5.15
N VAL A 122 -0.49 13.93 -4.17
CA VAL A 122 -0.75 14.62 -2.89
C VAL A 122 -0.30 16.09 -2.88
N GLU A 123 0.10 16.62 -4.03
CA GLU A 123 0.52 18.03 -4.24
C GLU A 123 1.54 18.55 -3.20
N MET A 124 2.53 17.71 -2.85
CA MET A 124 3.55 18.06 -1.86
C MET A 124 4.69 18.90 -2.46
N THR A 125 5.27 19.79 -1.64
CA THR A 125 6.28 20.76 -2.06
C THR A 125 7.72 20.23 -2.10
N SER A 126 8.06 19.19 -1.35
CA SER A 126 9.45 18.65 -1.28
C SER A 126 9.48 17.13 -1.19
N HIS A 127 10.25 16.49 -2.06
CA HIS A 127 10.37 15.03 -2.20
C HIS A 127 11.70 14.47 -1.65
N GLU A 128 12.45 15.24 -0.87
CA GLU A 128 13.77 14.82 -0.36
C GLU A 128 13.69 13.69 0.69
N LYS A 129 12.55 13.57 1.38
CA LYS A 129 12.31 12.57 2.43
C LYS A 129 10.95 11.92 2.26
N CYS A 130 10.75 10.77 2.88
CA CYS A 130 9.42 10.15 2.91
C CYS A 130 8.54 10.93 3.91
N VAL A 131 7.29 11.23 3.53
CA VAL A 131 6.34 11.92 4.42
C VAL A 131 6.01 11.15 5.70
N PHE A 132 6.22 9.82 5.70
CA PHE A 132 5.99 8.96 6.85
C PHE A 132 7.27 8.64 7.64
N GLU A 133 8.39 9.30 7.36
CA GLU A 133 9.61 9.15 8.14
C GLU A 133 9.38 9.61 9.59
N GLY A 134 9.79 8.78 10.57
CA GLY A 134 9.55 9.01 12.00
C GLY A 134 8.29 8.32 12.54
N THR A 135 7.27 8.09 11.72
CA THR A 135 6.03 7.38 12.13
C THR A 135 5.95 5.95 11.60
N CYS A 136 6.45 5.71 10.38
CA CYS A 136 6.52 4.38 9.78
C CYS A 136 7.52 3.51 10.53
N LYS A 137 7.13 2.31 10.98
CA LYS A 137 8.06 1.36 11.63
C LYS A 137 9.28 1.08 10.76
N GLY A 138 9.08 0.85 9.46
CA GLY A 138 10.17 0.67 8.51
C GLY A 138 11.10 1.88 8.40
N SER A 139 10.68 3.11 8.67
CA SER A 139 11.64 4.22 8.65
C SER A 139 12.73 4.07 9.73
N GLY A 140 12.40 3.52 10.91
CA GLY A 140 13.34 3.29 12.02
C GLY A 140 13.89 1.86 12.11
N ASP A 141 13.14 0.85 11.67
CA ASP A 141 13.47 -0.57 11.84
C ASP A 141 13.75 -1.26 10.50
N ALA A 142 15.00 -1.72 10.32
CA ALA A 142 15.44 -2.43 9.14
C ALA A 142 14.67 -3.73 8.91
N GLU A 143 14.22 -4.42 9.96
CA GLU A 143 13.47 -5.66 9.84
C GLU A 143 12.08 -5.42 9.25
N TYR A 144 11.46 -4.27 9.50
CA TYR A 144 10.22 -3.89 8.82
C TYR A 144 10.48 -3.44 7.38
N ARG A 145 11.57 -2.72 7.09
CA ARG A 145 11.90 -2.32 5.70
C ARG A 145 12.08 -3.48 4.75
N ARG A 146 12.64 -4.58 5.27
CA ARG A 146 12.91 -5.79 4.49
C ARG A 146 11.66 -6.52 4.04
N PHE A 147 10.49 -6.23 4.63
CA PHE A 147 9.25 -6.82 4.13
C PHE A 147 9.05 -6.50 2.65
N TRP A 148 8.82 -7.57 1.90
CA TRP A 148 8.33 -7.53 0.53
C TRP A 148 6.85 -7.91 0.51
N GLN A 149 6.19 -7.64 -0.60
CA GLN A 149 4.88 -8.20 -0.89
C GLN A 149 4.97 -9.73 -1.03
N PRO A 150 3.85 -10.44 -0.82
CA PRO A 150 3.70 -11.82 -1.24
C PRO A 150 4.09 -12.01 -2.71
N VAL A 151 4.97 -12.97 -2.96
CA VAL A 151 5.29 -13.45 -4.31
C VAL A 151 4.40 -14.66 -4.54
N VAL A 152 3.31 -14.50 -5.28
CA VAL A 152 2.36 -15.58 -5.57
C VAL A 152 2.38 -15.88 -7.06
N GLU A 153 2.30 -17.15 -7.42
CA GLU A 153 2.12 -17.54 -8.81
C GLU A 153 0.70 -17.17 -9.25
N THR A 154 0.60 -16.34 -10.28
CA THR A 154 -0.70 -15.92 -10.82
C THR A 154 -0.88 -16.48 -12.21
N HIS A 155 -1.74 -17.50 -12.35
CA HIS A 155 -2.10 -18.06 -13.66
C HIS A 155 -2.98 -17.14 -14.51
N TYR A 156 -3.47 -16.02 -13.95
CA TYR A 156 -4.36 -15.08 -14.63
C TYR A 156 -3.95 -13.63 -14.38
N TYR A 157 -3.01 -13.14 -15.19
CA TYR A 157 -2.93 -11.72 -15.56
C TYR A 157 -3.27 -11.58 -17.03
#